data_AF-A0A6S7KTA8-F1
#
_entry.id   AF-A0A6S7KTA8-F1
#
_cell.length_a   1.000
_cell.length_b   1.000
_cell.length_c   1.000
_cell.angle_alpha   90.00
_cell.angle_beta   90.00
_cell.angle_gamma   90.00
#
_symmetry.space_group_name_H-M   'P 1'
#
loop_
_entity.id
_entity.type
_entity.pdbx_description
1 polymer ?
#
loop_
_entity_poly.entity_id
_entity_poly.type
_entity_poly.pdbx_seq_one_letter_code
_entity_poly.pdbx_strand_id
1 'polypeptide(L)' 'MLILETYRGLFSPQFEEHYVSNDAPELARQIPHEHCFYHGTVKGEENSVVSLSTCDGIEGVIRTDDDTFYIHPLKSQDGQ' A
#
# COMPACT_ATOMS: atom_id res chain seq x y z
N MET A 1 -2.00 9.50 16.38
CA MET A 1 -2.70 9.84 15.10
C MET A 1 -1.66 9.79 14.00
N LEU A 2 -1.97 9.14 12.88
CA LEU A 2 -1.04 9.05 11.74
C LEU A 2 -1.24 10.25 10.81
N ILE A 3 -0.15 10.81 10.31
CA ILE A 3 -0.13 11.83 9.26
C ILE A 3 0.42 11.13 8.02
N LEU A 4 -0.41 10.98 6.99
CA LEU A 4 -0.12 10.13 5.84
C LEU A 4 -0.14 10.92 4.53
N GLU A 5 0.76 10.56 3.63
CA GLU A 5 0.86 11.05 2.26
C GLU A 5 0.83 9.85 1.31
N THR A 6 0.20 10.01 0.15
CA THR A 6 0.23 8.96 -0.88
C THR A 6 1.63 8.86 -1.46
N TYR A 7 2.09 7.64 -1.71
CA TYR A 7 3.38 7.42 -2.35
C TYR A 7 3.29 7.77 -3.83
N ARG A 8 3.47 9.06 -4.16
CA ARG A 8 3.49 9.56 -5.54
C ARG A 8 4.85 9.23 -6.16
N GLY A 9 4.85 8.58 -7.33
CA GLY A 9 6.07 8.29 -8.08
C GLY A 9 6.73 6.94 -7.80
N LEU A 10 6.04 5.97 -7.18
CA LEU A 10 6.49 4.56 -7.21
C LEU A 10 6.52 4.03 -8.65
N PHE A 11 5.57 4.50 -9.46
CA PHE A 11 5.42 4.16 -10.86
C PHE A 11 5.72 5.38 -11.71
N SER A 12 6.40 5.17 -12.84
CA SER A 12 6.58 6.25 -13.80
C SER A 12 5.21 6.67 -14.34
N PRO A 13 5.03 7.93 -14.78
CA PRO A 13 3.80 8.35 -15.47
C PRO A 13 3.47 7.53 -16.72
N GLN A 14 4.40 6.69 -17.19
CA GLN A 14 4.29 5.82 -18.36
C GLN A 14 4.20 4.33 -17.97
N PHE A 15 3.93 4.02 -16.71
CA PHE A 15 3.79 2.65 -16.26
C PHE A 15 2.48 2.05 -16.79
N GLU A 16 2.57 0.91 -17.48
CA GLU A 16 1.45 0.16 -18.04
C GLU A 16 1.55 -1.31 -17.62
N GLU A 17 0.42 -1.89 -17.23
CA GLU A 17 0.33 -3.32 -16.93
C GLU A 17 -0.28 -4.06 -18.12
N HIS A 18 0.41 -5.11 -18.58
CA HIS A 18 -0.01 -5.96 -19.69
C HIS A 18 -0.58 -7.28 -19.16
N TYR A 19 -1.87 -7.49 -19.35
CA TYR A 19 -2.52 -8.76 -19.01
C TYR A 19 -2.58 -9.67 -20.23
N VAL A 20 -1.90 -10.81 -20.15
CA VAL A 20 -1.95 -11.88 -21.14
C VAL A 20 -2.74 -13.05 -20.56
N SER A 21 -3.88 -13.35 -21.17
CA SER A 21 -4.67 -14.55 -20.91
C SER A 21 -4.74 -15.38 -22.19
N ASN A 22 -4.66 -16.71 -22.07
CA ASN A 22 -4.73 -17.61 -23.23
C ASN A 22 -6.04 -17.46 -24.02
N ASP A 23 -7.10 -16.95 -23.40
CA ASP A 23 -8.44 -16.82 -23.97
C ASP A 23 -8.86 -15.37 -24.28
N ALA A 24 -7.98 -14.37 -24.06
CA ALA A 24 -8.32 -12.96 -24.27
C ALA A 24 -7.18 -12.20 -24.97
N PRO A 25 -7.48 -11.16 -25.77
CA PRO A 25 -6.46 -10.30 -26.35
C PRO A 25 -5.64 -9.62 -25.25
N GLU A 26 -4.36 -9.40 -25.51
CA GLU A 26 -3.46 -8.65 -24.63
C GLU A 26 -4.06 -7.26 -24.36
N LEU A 27 -4.37 -7.00 -23.09
CA LEU A 27 -4.95 -5.74 -22.66
C LEU A 27 -3.89 -4.95 -21.88
N ALA A 28 -3.44 -3.83 -22.45
CA ALA A 28 -2.69 -2.82 -21.72
C ALA A 28 -3.68 -1.96 -20.91
N ARG A 29 -3.54 -1.98 -19.58
CA ARG A 29 -4.36 -1.14 -18.69
C ARG A 29 -3.47 -0.09 -18.04
N GLN A 30 -3.81 1.19 -18.23
CA GLN A 30 -3.35 2.25 -17.34
C GLN A 30 -4.07 2.07 -16.00
N ILE A 31 -3.38 1.52 -15.02
CA ILE A 31 -3.95 1.38 -13.70
C ILE A 31 -3.59 2.61 -12.88
N PRO A 32 -4.57 3.26 -12.24
CA PRO A 32 -4.29 4.25 -11.22
C PRO A 32 -3.75 3.53 -9.97
N HIS A 33 -2.49 3.07 -10.02
CA HIS A 33 -1.80 2.42 -8.90
C HIS A 33 -1.40 3.42 -7.80
N GLU A 34 -1.68 4.71 -7.98
CA GLU A 34 -1.06 5.77 -7.19
C GLU A 34 -1.71 6.01 -5.81
N HIS A 35 -2.80 5.32 -5.46
CA HIS A 35 -3.65 5.78 -4.34
C HIS A 35 -3.82 4.79 -3.17
N CYS A 36 -3.24 3.59 -3.20
CA CYS A 36 -3.42 2.64 -2.08
C CYS A 36 -2.18 2.45 -1.18
N PHE A 37 -1.02 3.01 -1.55
CA PHE A 37 0.18 3.02 -0.72
C PHE A 37 0.39 4.40 -0.09
N TYR A 38 0.68 4.40 1.20
CA TYR A 38 0.84 5.59 2.03
C TYR A 38 2.11 5.51 2.84
N HIS A 39 2.79 6.63 2.97
CA HIS A 39 3.89 6.80 3.92
C HIS A 39 3.62 7.99 4.83
N GLY A 40 4.34 8.10 5.94
CA GLY A 40 4.23 9.27 6.79
C GLY A 40 4.78 9.06 8.19
N THR A 41 4.21 9.77 9.15
CA THR A 41 4.72 9.83 10.53
C THR A 41 3.59 9.77 11.55
N VAL A 42 3.94 9.45 12.79
CA VAL A 42 3.08 9.59 13.96
C VAL A 42 3.11 11.04 14.42
N LYS A 43 1.94 11.65 14.58
CA LYS A 43 1.81 13.03 15.06
C LYS A 43 2.50 13.19 16.42
N GLY A 44 3.51 14.07 16.48
CA GLY A 44 4.28 14.34 17.69
C GLY A 44 5.61 13.58 17.78
N GLU A 45 5.90 12.67 16.84
CA GLU A 45 7.14 11.89 16.78
C GLU A 45 7.79 12.04 15.40
N GLU A 46 8.64 13.05 15.23
CA GLU A 46 9.20 13.41 13.91
C GLU A 46 10.10 12.31 13.30
N ASN A 47 10.70 11.46 14.13
CA ASN A 47 11.56 10.35 13.69
C ASN A 47 10.78 9.08 13.34
N SER A 48 9.48 9.04 13.63
CA SER A 48 8.66 7.88 13.34
C SER A 48 8.46 7.70 11.85
N VAL A 49 8.33 6.45 11.42
CA VAL A 49 8.11 6.08 10.02
C VAL A 49 6.89 5.18 9.92
N VAL A 50 5.96 5.55 9.05
CA VAL A 50 4.77 4.78 8.74
C VAL A 50 4.82 4.39 7.27
N SER A 51 4.52 3.12 6.97
CA SER A 51 4.29 2.63 5.61
C SER A 51 3.06 1.72 5.62
N LEU A 52 2.04 2.07 4.85
CA LEU A 52 0.75 1.38 4.82
C LEU A 52 0.32 1.07 3.38
N SER A 53 -0.19 -0.13 3.18
CA SER A 53 -0.99 -0.54 2.04
C SER A 53 -2.46 -0.57 2.46
N THR A 54 -3.33 -0.10 1.57
CA THR A 54 -4.79 -0.19 1.68
C THR A 54 -5.41 -0.96 0.52
N CYS A 55 -4.57 -1.62 -0.30
CA CYS A 55 -4.98 -2.19 -1.57
C CYS A 55 -5.88 -3.44 -1.39
N ASP A 56 -5.73 -4.16 -0.29
CA ASP A 56 -6.55 -5.33 0.10
C ASP A 56 -6.74 -5.35 1.63
N GLY A 57 -7.45 -4.35 2.13
CA GLY A 57 -7.47 -4.04 3.56
C GLY A 57 -6.20 -3.30 4.01
N ILE A 58 -6.10 -3.03 5.31
CA ILE A 58 -4.97 -2.27 5.86
C ILE A 58 -3.87 -3.23 6.28
N GLU A 59 -2.69 -3.02 5.70
CA GLU A 59 -1.47 -3.72 6.05
C GLU A 59 -0.32 -2.72 6.15
N GLY A 60 0.66 -2.96 7.02
CA GLY A 60 1.89 -2.19 7.00
C GLY A 60 2.63 -2.15 8.32
N VAL A 61 3.49 -1.15 8.47
CA VAL A 61 4.41 -1.00 9.60
C VAL A 61 4.41 0.43 10.12
N ILE A 62 4.51 0.56 11.44
CA ILE A 62 4.73 1.82 12.14
C ILE A 62 5.97 1.62 13.01
N ARG A 63 7.03 2.38 12.74
CA ARG A 63 8.24 2.38 13.55
C ARG A 63 8.36 3.71 14.28
N THR A 64 8.53 3.64 15.59
CA THR A 64 8.86 4.79 16.45
C THR A 64 10.31 4.66 16.92
N ASP A 65 10.78 5.60 17.74
CA ASP A 65 12.09 5.48 18.39
C ASP A 65 12.13 4.33 19.41
N ASP A 66 10.98 3.99 20.00
CA ASP A 66 10.84 2.99 21.07
C ASP A 66 10.52 1.59 20.55
N ASP A 67 9.70 1.46 19.50
CA ASP A 67 9.16 0.16 19.08
C ASP A 67 8.78 0.10 17.58
N THR A 68 8.45 -1.10 17.11
CA THR A 68 7.94 -1.36 15.77
C THR A 68 6.64 -2.16 15.82
N PHE A 69 5.58 -1.58 15.27
CA PHE A 69 4.24 -2.16 15.20
C PHE A 69 3.94 -2.63 13.78
N TYR A 70 3.34 -3.82 13.68
CA TYR A 70 2.91 -4.39 12.41
C TYR A 70 1.39 -4.47 12.38
N ILE A 71 0.81 -4.08 11.24
CA ILE A 71 -0.61 -4.21 10.94
C ILE A 71 -0.72 -5.25 9.84
N HIS A 72 -1.40 -6.36 10.12
CA HIS A 72 -1.75 -7.34 9.09
C HIS A 72 -3.25 -7.59 9.12
N PRO A 73 -3.87 -7.82 7.95
CA PRO A 73 -5.25 -8.26 7.89
C PRO A 73 -5.43 -9.53 8.72
N LEU A 74 -6.45 -9.55 9.55
CA LEU A 74 -6.87 -10.81 10.16
C LEU A 74 -7.38 -11.67 9.00
N LYS A 75 -6.81 -12.87 8.85
CA LYS A 75 -7.41 -13.88 7.97
C LYS A 75 -8.86 -14.00 8.41
N SER A 76 -9.79 -13.79 7.48
CA SER A 76 -11.17 -14.20 7.71
C SER A 76 -11.10 -15.63 8.24
N GLN A 77 -11.63 -15.88 9.44
CA GLN A 77 -12.13 -17.21 9.73
C GLN A 77 -13.35 -17.39 8.84
N ASP A 78 -13.14 -17.57 7.55
CA ASP A 78 -14.04 -18.38 6.74
C ASP A 78 -13.81 -19.80 7.24
N GLY A 79 -14.42 -20.07 8.39
CA GLY A 79 -14.60 -21.41 8.88
C GLY A 79 -15.55 -22.13 7.95
N GLN A 80 -15.13 -23.34 7.58
CA GLN A 80 -15.90 -24.41 6.94
C GLN A 80 -15.92 -24.45 5.40
#